data_AF-A0A6I5CRG6-F1
#
_entry.id   AF-A0A6I5CRG6-F1
#
_cell.length_a   1.000
_cell.length_b   1.000
_cell.length_c   1.000
_cell.angle_alpha   90.00
_cell.angle_beta   90.00
_cell.angle_gamma   90.00
#
_symmetry.space_group_name_H-M   'P 1'
#
loop_
_entity.id
_entity.type
_entity.pdbx_description
1 polymer ?
#
loop_
_entity_poly.entity_id
_entity_poly.type
_entity_poly.pdbx_seq_one_letter_code
_entity_poly.pdbx_strand_id
1 'polypeptide(L)'
;AKGWRLWIEGWAAAVREPALREVTRELDRRWKAALTAVVAEGAAAGEFRCPDPAGTALRLTAYLDGLAVQLTCYGGTLSRTRALEWVDEALARELGLDREALTTAAR
;
A
#
# COMPACT_ATOMS: atom_id res chain seq x y z
N ALA A 1 10.91 -5.80 -13.16
CA ALA A 1 10.97 -4.40 -12.69
C ALA A 1 12.00 -4.27 -11.56
N LYS A 2 12.88 -3.26 -11.60
CA LYS A 2 13.91 -3.02 -10.58
C LYS A 2 13.40 -2.23 -9.34
N GLY A 3 12.15 -1.75 -9.39
CA GLY A 3 11.60 -0.79 -8.42
C GLY A 3 11.67 -1.23 -6.96
N TRP A 4 11.11 -2.38 -6.61
CA TRP A 4 11.06 -2.83 -5.21
C TRP A 4 12.43 -3.14 -4.60
N ARG A 5 13.38 -3.68 -5.38
CA ARG A 5 14.75 -3.89 -4.91
C ARG A 5 15.41 -2.57 -4.50
N LEU A 6 15.27 -1.52 -5.32
CA LEU A 6 15.79 -0.19 -5.01
C LEU A 6 15.15 0.42 -3.75
N TRP A 7 13.83 0.24 -3.58
CA TRP A 7 13.13 0.70 -2.38
C TRP A 7 13.64 -0.02 -1.11
N ILE A 8 13.80 -1.34 -1.17
CA ILE A 8 14.32 -2.14 -0.04
C ILE A 8 15.75 -1.70 0.33
N GLU A 9 16.62 -1.55 -0.66
CA GLU A 9 17.99 -1.04 -0.45
C GLU A 9 17.97 0.40 0.10
N GLY A 10 17.09 1.25 -0.43
CA GLY A 10 16.91 2.63 0.02
C GLY A 10 16.47 2.73 1.48
N TRP A 11 15.49 1.94 1.91
CA TRP A 11 15.05 1.87 3.32
C TRP A 11 16.17 1.38 4.23
N ALA A 12 16.90 0.34 3.82
CA ALA A 12 18.04 -0.17 4.58
C ALA A 12 19.19 0.85 4.71
N ALA A 13 19.40 1.70 3.70
CA ALA A 13 20.39 2.76 3.72
C ALA A 13 19.95 3.97 4.56
N ALA A 14 18.67 4.35 4.51
CA ALA A 14 18.09 5.49 5.23
C ALA A 14 18.31 5.45 6.77
N VAL A 15 18.48 4.25 7.34
CA VAL A 15 18.82 4.07 8.77
C VAL A 15 20.16 4.73 9.12
N ARG A 16 21.11 4.77 8.19
CA ARG A 16 22.48 5.27 8.41
C ARG A 16 22.79 6.56 7.66
N GLU A 17 22.08 6.83 6.56
CA GLU A 17 22.33 7.97 5.67
C GLU A 17 21.23 9.02 5.75
N PRO A 18 21.45 10.18 6.42
CA PRO A 18 20.43 11.21 6.60
C PRO A 18 19.86 11.76 5.28
N ALA A 19 20.70 11.96 4.27
CA ALA A 19 20.25 12.46 2.97
C ALA A 19 19.28 11.48 2.28
N LEU A 20 19.55 10.17 2.36
CA LEU A 20 18.64 9.15 1.81
C LEU A 20 17.36 9.02 2.64
N ARG A 21 17.43 9.24 3.96
CA ARG A 21 16.25 9.28 4.81
C ARG A 21 15.28 10.38 4.41
N GLU A 22 15.78 11.57 4.14
CA GLU A 22 14.93 12.69 3.70
C GLU A 22 14.28 12.40 2.34
N VAL A 23 15.04 11.87 1.37
CA VAL A 23 14.50 11.51 0.06
C VAL A 23 13.44 10.42 0.16
N THR A 24 13.74 9.31 0.85
CA THR A 24 12.81 8.18 0.99
C THR A 24 11.56 8.57 1.78
N ARG A 25 11.69 9.41 2.81
CA ARG A 25 10.56 9.93 3.59
C ARG A 25 9.66 10.84 2.75
N GLU A 26 10.23 11.70 1.91
CA GLU A 26 9.43 12.58 1.06
C GLU A 26 8.68 11.78 -0.02
N LEU A 27 9.31 10.77 -0.61
CA LEU A 27 8.65 9.88 -1.56
C LEU A 27 7.51 9.08 -0.90
N ASP A 28 7.77 8.52 0.28
CA ASP A 28 6.77 7.81 1.09
C ASP A 28 5.57 8.71 1.44
N ARG A 29 5.85 9.95 1.89
CA ARG A 29 4.83 10.95 2.21
C ARG A 29 3.95 11.28 1.00
N ARG A 30 4.55 11.52 -0.17
CA ARG A 30 3.81 11.84 -1.40
C ARG A 30 2.91 10.68 -1.83
N TRP A 31 3.43 9.46 -1.77
CA TRP A 31 2.66 8.26 -2.09
C TRP A 31 1.45 8.09 -1.17
N LYS A 32 1.66 8.20 0.16
CA LYS A 32 0.57 8.11 1.15
C LYS A 32 -0.43 9.26 1.03
N ALA A 33 0.02 10.47 0.70
CA ALA A 33 -0.87 11.60 0.48
C ALA A 33 -1.80 11.37 -0.73
N ALA A 34 -1.27 10.81 -1.83
CA ALA A 34 -2.07 10.48 -3.01
C ALA A 34 -3.14 9.42 -2.68
N LEU A 35 -2.77 8.34 -1.98
CA LEU A 35 -3.73 7.33 -1.55
C LEU A 35 -4.77 7.87 -0.57
N THR A 36 -4.35 8.72 0.37
CA THR A 36 -5.27 9.37 1.32
C THR A 36 -6.30 10.21 0.58
N ALA A 37 -5.91 10.96 -0.45
CA ALA A 37 -6.81 11.76 -1.26
C ALA A 37 -7.87 10.89 -1.95
N VAL A 38 -7.47 9.80 -2.61
CA VAL A 38 -8.40 8.88 -3.28
C VAL A 38 -9.39 8.25 -2.29
N VAL A 39 -8.92 7.81 -1.13
CA VAL A 39 -9.80 7.23 -0.09
C VAL A 39 -10.77 8.29 0.46
N ALA A 40 -10.29 9.52 0.67
CA ALA A 40 -11.14 10.61 1.14
C ALA A 40 -12.20 11.02 0.10
N GLU A 41 -11.85 11.04 -1.19
CA GLU A 41 -12.77 11.32 -2.29
C GLU A 41 -13.89 10.29 -2.36
N GLY A 42 -13.57 8.99 -2.35
CA GLY A 42 -14.58 7.92 -2.35
C GLY A 42 -15.49 7.95 -1.12
N ALA A 43 -14.92 8.26 0.06
CA ALA A 43 -15.70 8.43 1.29
C ALA A 43 -16.64 9.65 1.22
N ALA A 44 -16.18 10.77 0.65
CA ALA A 44 -17.00 11.97 0.47
C ALA A 44 -18.10 11.78 -0.58
N ALA A 45 -17.86 10.95 -1.60
CA ALA A 45 -18.84 10.54 -2.60
C ALA A 45 -19.87 9.53 -2.05
N GLY A 46 -19.66 9.00 -0.85
CA GLY A 46 -20.56 8.01 -0.23
C GLY A 46 -20.42 6.60 -0.78
N GLU A 47 -19.33 6.30 -1.50
CA GLU A 47 -19.05 4.96 -2.04
C GLU A 47 -18.75 3.94 -0.94
N PHE A 48 -18.14 4.40 0.16
CA PHE A 48 -17.83 3.60 1.34
C PHE A 48 -17.67 4.50 2.58
N ARG A 49 -17.66 3.90 3.78
CA ARG A 49 -17.44 4.63 5.04
C ARG A 49 -15.97 4.51 5.44
N CYS A 50 -15.24 5.63 5.44
CA CYS A 50 -13.87 5.70 5.94
C CYS A 50 -13.70 6.89 6.91
N PRO A 51 -13.74 6.67 8.23
CA PRO A 51 -13.59 7.76 9.21
C PRO A 51 -12.14 8.26 9.36
N ASP A 52 -11.15 7.51 8.87
CA ASP A 52 -9.73 7.86 8.93
C ASP A 52 -9.00 7.49 7.61
N PRO A 53 -9.18 8.28 6.54
CA PRO A 53 -8.53 8.01 5.24
C PRO A 53 -7.00 7.94 5.33
N ALA A 54 -6.40 8.77 6.18
CA ALA A 54 -4.95 8.81 6.34
C ALA A 54 -4.42 7.55 7.04
N GLY A 55 -5.08 7.10 8.11
CA GLY A 55 -4.72 5.86 8.78
C GLY A 55 -5.00 4.63 7.90
N THR A 56 -6.07 4.62 7.12
CA THR A 56 -6.34 3.56 6.13
C THR A 56 -5.23 3.50 5.08
N ALA A 57 -4.84 4.62 4.48
CA ALA A 57 -3.73 4.66 3.53
C ALA A 57 -2.41 4.19 4.16
N LEU A 58 -2.12 4.59 5.41
CA LEU A 58 -0.93 4.15 6.13
C LEU A 58 -0.91 2.64 6.37
N ARG A 59 -2.02 2.05 6.84
CA ARG A 59 -2.11 0.60 7.11
C ARG A 59 -2.01 -0.21 5.81
N LEU A 60 -2.69 0.22 4.76
CA LEU A 60 -2.63 -0.44 3.45
C LEU A 60 -1.22 -0.40 2.86
N THR A 61 -0.56 0.75 2.89
CA THR A 61 0.82 0.86 2.37
C THR A 61 1.82 0.04 3.17
N ALA A 62 1.73 0.04 4.50
CA ALA A 62 2.56 -0.83 5.34
C ALA A 62 2.34 -2.32 5.02
N TYR A 63 1.11 -2.72 4.74
CA TYR A 63 0.79 -4.09 4.31
C TYR A 63 1.42 -4.43 2.95
N LEU A 64 1.28 -3.52 1.96
CA LEU A 64 1.87 -3.66 0.64
C LEU A 64 3.40 -3.76 0.67
N ASP A 65 4.07 -2.97 1.50
CA ASP A 65 5.52 -3.02 1.68
C ASP A 65 5.97 -4.38 2.21
N GLY A 66 5.25 -4.93 3.19
CA GLY A 66 5.50 -6.28 3.70
C GLY A 66 5.38 -7.36 2.62
N LEU A 67 4.34 -7.29 1.78
CA LEU A 67 4.18 -8.21 0.65
C LEU A 67 5.27 -8.03 -0.41
N ALA A 68 5.68 -6.79 -0.68
CA ALA A 68 6.75 -6.49 -1.62
C ALA A 68 8.08 -7.09 -1.17
N VAL A 69 8.41 -7.04 0.13
CA VAL A 69 9.56 -7.74 0.71
C VAL A 69 9.44 -9.25 0.51
N GLN A 70 8.29 -9.85 0.84
CA GLN A 70 8.07 -11.30 0.66
C GLN A 70 8.30 -11.75 -0.80
N LEU A 71 7.71 -11.03 -1.75
CA LEU A 71 7.81 -11.34 -3.18
C LEU A 71 9.21 -11.06 -3.75
N THR A 72 9.94 -10.09 -3.21
CA THR A 72 11.24 -9.68 -3.74
C THR A 72 12.41 -10.47 -3.14
N CYS A 73 12.38 -10.74 -1.83
CA CYS A 73 13.52 -11.28 -1.09
C CYS A 73 13.50 -12.80 -0.96
N TYR A 74 12.33 -13.43 -0.85
CA TYR A 74 12.24 -14.85 -0.47
C TYR A 74 11.78 -15.79 -1.57
N GLY A 75 11.24 -15.27 -2.68
CA GLY A 75 10.93 -16.02 -3.92
C GLY A 75 10.37 -17.44 -3.72
N GLY A 76 9.05 -17.61 -3.74
CA GLY A 76 8.41 -18.94 -3.80
C GLY A 76 7.46 -19.27 -2.65
N THR A 77 7.53 -18.55 -1.52
CA THR A 77 6.58 -18.74 -0.39
C THR A 77 5.22 -18.11 -0.66
N LEU A 78 5.16 -17.01 -1.40
CA LEU A 78 3.94 -16.30 -1.76
C LEU A 78 3.88 -16.09 -3.27
N SER A 79 2.79 -16.53 -3.90
CA SER A 79 2.54 -16.26 -5.31
C SER A 79 2.01 -14.83 -5.50
N ARG A 80 2.26 -14.23 -6.68
CA ARG A 80 1.72 -12.91 -7.02
C ARG A 80 0.20 -12.88 -6.95
N THR A 81 -0.47 -13.93 -7.41
CA THR A 81 -1.93 -14.06 -7.37
C THR A 81 -2.44 -13.99 -5.93
N ARG A 82 -1.84 -14.77 -5.02
CA ARG A 82 -2.23 -14.79 -3.62
C ARG A 82 -1.94 -13.46 -2.91
N ALA A 83 -0.85 -12.79 -3.27
CA ALA A 83 -0.57 -11.45 -2.77
C ALA A 83 -1.65 -10.44 -3.19
N LEU A 84 -2.12 -10.49 -4.44
CA LEU A 84 -3.21 -9.62 -4.90
C LEU A 84 -4.53 -9.94 -4.18
N GLU A 85 -4.86 -11.22 -4.01
CA GLU A 85 -6.05 -11.63 -3.26
C GLU A 85 -6.05 -11.06 -1.83
N TRP A 86 -4.89 -11.10 -1.17
CA TRP A 86 -4.72 -10.55 0.16
C TRP A 86 -4.81 -9.03 0.22
N VAL A 87 -4.33 -8.33 -0.81
CA VAL A 87 -4.49 -6.88 -0.92
C VAL A 87 -5.96 -6.52 -1.07
N ASP A 88 -6.72 -7.23 -1.90
CA ASP A 88 -8.16 -7.00 -2.07
C ASP A 88 -8.91 -7.23 -0.75
N GLU A 89 -8.57 -8.30 -0.02
CA GLU A 89 -9.14 -8.58 1.29
C GLU A 89 -8.81 -7.51 2.34
N ALA A 90 -7.56 -7.02 2.35
CA ALA A 90 -7.16 -5.95 3.24
C ALA A 90 -7.90 -4.64 2.91
N LEU A 91 -8.01 -4.30 1.62
CA LEU A 91 -8.74 -3.13 1.15
C LEU A 91 -10.23 -3.19 1.52
N ALA A 92 -10.87 -4.34 1.29
CA ALA A 92 -12.27 -4.57 1.66
C ALA A 92 -12.51 -4.32 3.15
N ARG A 93 -11.64 -4.89 4.01
CA ARG A 93 -11.73 -4.72 5.47
C ARG A 93 -11.52 -3.26 5.90
N GLU A 94 -10.54 -2.58 5.32
CA GLU A 94 -10.23 -1.18 5.64
C GLU A 94 -11.35 -0.21 5.24
N LEU A 95 -12.04 -0.49 4.13
CA LEU A 95 -13.13 0.36 3.62
C LEU A 95 -14.52 -0.10 4.08
N GLY A 96 -14.62 -1.21 4.80
CA GLY A 96 -15.90 -1.80 5.20
C GLY A 96 -16.76 -2.26 4.02
N LEU A 97 -16.12 -2.69 2.94
CA LEU A 97 -16.77 -3.15 1.71
C LEU A 97 -16.79 -4.67 1.63
N ASP A 98 -17.77 -5.21 0.91
CA ASP A 98 -17.71 -6.59 0.45
C ASP A 98 -16.66 -6.73 -0.65
N ARG A 99 -15.87 -7.81 -0.59
CA ARG A 99 -14.81 -8.07 -1.58
C ARG A 99 -15.35 -8.13 -3.01
N GLU A 100 -16.56 -8.66 -3.19
CA GLU A 100 -17.21 -8.75 -4.50
C GLU A 100 -17.46 -7.37 -5.11
N ALA A 101 -17.77 -6.36 -4.29
CA ALA A 101 -17.97 -4.99 -4.74
C ALA A 101 -16.68 -4.39 -5.34
N LEU A 102 -15.51 -4.70 -4.77
CA LEU A 102 -14.21 -4.26 -5.28
C LEU A 102 -13.88 -4.88 -6.64
N THR A 103 -14.17 -6.17 -6.81
CA THR A 103 -13.85 -6.89 -8.06
C THR A 103 -14.81 -6.58 -9.21
N THR A 104 -16.02 -6.09 -8.90
CA THR A 104 -17.04 -5.74 -9.88
C THR A 104 -16.80 -4.35 -10.47
N ALA A 105 -16.32 -3.39 -9.65
CA ALA A 105 -15.93 -2.06 -10.11
C ALA A 105 -14.68 -2.04 -11.01
N ALA A 106 -13.85 -3.10 -10.94
CA ALA A 106 -12.64 -3.25 -11.75
C ALA A 106 -12.86 -3.94 -13.12
N ARG A 107 -14.08 -4.33 -13.45
CA ARG A 107 -14.48 -4.94 -14.73
C ARG A 107 -15.26 -3.95 -15.59
#